data_AF-A0A7I0J6Y2-F1
#
_entry.id   AF-A0A7I0J6Y2-F1
#
_cell.length_a   1.000
_cell.length_b   1.000
_cell.length_c   1.000
_cell.angle_alpha   90.00
_cell.angle_beta   90.00
_cell.angle_gamma   90.00
#
_symmetry.space_group_name_H-M   'P 1'
#
loop_
_entity.id
_entity.type
_entity.pdbx_description
1 polymer ?
#
loop_
_entity_poly.entity_id
_entity_poly.type
_entity_poly.pdbx_seq_one_letter_code
_entity_poly.pdbx_strand_id
1 'polypeptide(L)' 'MSNELDYLSRRVAAGKLSRRDFLGRAAALGVTATFANSLLSSAVRAAGPVKGGTLKAGMVGGASTD' A
#
# COMPACT_ATOMS: atom_id res chain seq x y z
N MET A 1 -12.63 -16.23 -0.55
CA MET A 1 -11.82 -15.31 -1.40
C MET A 1 -11.63 -13.93 -0.77
N SER A 2 -12.72 -13.23 -0.39
CA SER A 2 -12.66 -11.83 0.08
C SER A 2 -11.85 -11.61 1.37
N ASN A 3 -11.79 -12.59 2.26
CA ASN A 3 -11.08 -12.49 3.53
C ASN A 3 -9.57 -12.30 3.37
N GLU A 4 -8.94 -12.93 2.37
CA GLU A 4 -7.49 -12.84 2.19
C GLU A 4 -7.08 -11.47 1.65
N LEU A 5 -7.86 -10.91 0.71
CA LEU A 5 -7.63 -9.56 0.19
C LEU A 5 -7.86 -8.49 1.25
N ASP A 6 -8.90 -8.65 2.08
CA ASP A 6 -9.18 -7.74 3.21
C ASP A 6 -8.07 -7.83 4.28
N TYR A 7 -7.58 -9.03 4.55
CA TYR A 7 -6.47 -9.25 5.45
C TYR A 7 -5.15 -8.63 4.94
N LEU A 8 -4.85 -8.80 3.64
CA LEU A 8 -3.68 -8.21 3.01
C LEU A 8 -3.81 -6.67 2.92
N SER A 9 -4.99 -6.14 2.63
CA SER A 9 -5.23 -4.69 2.54
C SER A 9 -5.02 -4.00 3.88
N ARG A 10 -5.52 -4.58 4.98
CA ARG A 10 -5.27 -4.09 6.34
C ARG A 10 -3.80 -4.09 6.71
N ARG A 11 -3.03 -5.12 6.29
CA ARG A 11 -1.59 -5.18 6.57
C ARG A 11 -0.78 -4.16 5.78
N VAL A 12 -1.13 -3.88 4.52
CA VAL A 12 -0.47 -2.78 3.80
C VAL A 12 -0.85 -1.43 4.38
N ALA A 13 -2.13 -1.24 4.72
CA ALA A 13 -2.61 0.01 5.31
C ALA A 13 -1.93 0.30 6.67
N ALA A 14 -1.65 -0.75 7.45
CA ALA A 14 -0.87 -0.66 8.69
C ALA A 14 0.65 -0.55 8.47
N GLY A 15 1.13 -0.48 7.23
CA GLY A 15 2.57 -0.41 6.90
C GLY A 15 3.35 -1.70 7.15
N LYS A 16 2.67 -2.81 7.46
CA LYS A 16 3.28 -4.13 7.76
C LYS A 16 3.51 -4.99 6.53
N LEU A 17 3.10 -4.52 5.35
CA LEU A 17 3.28 -5.21 4.07
C LEU A 17 3.66 -4.18 3.00
N SER A 18 4.67 -4.50 2.19
CA SER A 18 5.07 -3.62 1.09
C SER A 18 4.01 -3.63 -0.03
N ARG A 19 3.89 -2.50 -0.72
CA ARG A 19 3.01 -2.35 -1.89
C ARG A 19 3.22 -3.45 -2.93
N ARG A 20 4.48 -3.83 -3.15
CA ARG A 20 4.90 -4.88 -4.09
C ARG A 20 4.42 -6.26 -3.65
N ASP A 21 4.54 -6.58 -2.36
CA ASP A 21 4.13 -7.88 -1.83
C ASP A 21 2.61 -8.05 -1.86
N PHE A 22 1.88 -6.97 -1.61
CA PHE A 22 0.43 -6.94 -1.79
C PHE A 22 0.02 -7.13 -3.24
N LEU A 23 0.62 -6.39 -4.17
CA LEU A 23 0.33 -6.52 -5.60
C LEU A 23 0.67 -7.92 -6.11
N GLY A 24 1.79 -8.51 -5.69
CA GLY A 24 2.17 -9.88 -6.07
C GLY A 24 1.19 -10.92 -5.54
N ARG A 25 0.74 -10.78 -4.28
CA ARG A 25 -0.26 -11.69 -3.69
C ARG A 25 -1.65 -11.48 -4.29
N ALA A 26 -2.04 -10.24 -4.55
CA ALA A 26 -3.30 -9.91 -5.22
C ALA A 26 -3.31 -10.49 -6.65
N ALA A 27 -2.20 -10.36 -7.39
CA ALA A 27 -2.05 -10.96 -8.72
C ALA A 27 -2.13 -12.50 -8.67
N ALA A 28 -1.50 -13.14 -7.68
CA ALA A 28 -1.63 -14.59 -7.46
C ALA A 28 -3.07 -15.02 -7.11
N LEU A 29 -3.85 -14.13 -6.48
CA LEU A 29 -5.28 -14.31 -6.22
C LEU A 29 -6.16 -13.98 -7.44
N GLY A 30 -5.58 -13.71 -8.60
CA GLY A 30 -6.30 -13.38 -9.84
C GLY A 30 -6.83 -11.95 -9.88
N VAL A 31 -6.38 -11.08 -8.98
CA VAL A 31 -6.78 -9.67 -8.94
C VAL A 31 -5.94 -8.85 -9.93
N THR A 32 -6.63 -8.05 -10.72
CA THR A 32 -5.99 -7.10 -11.65
C THR A 32 -5.25 -6.00 -10.89
N ALA A 33 -4.14 -5.51 -11.45
CA ALA A 33 -3.35 -4.44 -10.85
C ALA A 33 -4.17 -3.16 -10.59
N THR A 34 -5.15 -2.86 -11.46
CA THR A 34 -6.08 -1.73 -11.31
C THR A 34 -6.99 -1.88 -10.09
N PHE A 35 -7.57 -3.06 -9.87
CA PHE A 35 -8.41 -3.34 -8.71
C PHE A 35 -7.59 -3.40 -7.42
N ALA A 36 -6.40 -4.00 -7.44
CA ALA A 36 -5.48 -4.00 -6.31
C ALA A 36 -5.08 -2.57 -5.89
N ASN A 37 -4.78 -1.70 -6.86
CA ASN A 37 -4.45 -0.30 -6.59
C ASN A 37 -5.64 0.49 -6.03
N SER A 38 -6.86 0.27 -6.52
CA SER A 38 -8.05 0.94 -5.98
C SER A 38 -8.37 0.47 -4.56
N LEU A 39 -8.27 -0.84 -4.30
CA LEU A 39 -8.43 -1.42 -2.96
C LEU A 39 -7.38 -0.89 -1.99
N LEU A 40 -6.13 -0.82 -2.44
CA LEU A 40 -5.05 -0.29 -1.63
C LEU A 40 -5.26 1.19 -1.32
N SER A 41 -5.62 1.99 -2.33
CA SER A 41 -5.90 3.41 -2.16
C SER A 41 -7.06 3.62 -1.18
N SER A 42 -8.12 2.82 -1.30
CA SER A 42 -9.25 2.83 -0.36
C SER A 42 -8.80 2.44 1.06
N ALA A 43 -8.00 1.38 1.20
CA ALA A 43 -7.52 0.90 2.50
C ALA A 43 -6.58 1.90 3.19
N VAL A 44 -5.67 2.54 2.45
CA VAL A 44 -4.79 3.60 2.96
C VAL A 44 -5.59 4.84 3.36
N ARG A 45 -6.58 5.21 2.55
CA ARG A 45 -7.47 6.36 2.83
C ARG A 45 -8.38 6.10 4.03
N ALA A 46 -8.79 4.85 4.25
CA ALA A 46 -9.53 4.41 5.44
C ALA A 46 -8.66 4.32 6.70
N ALA A 47 -7.37 3.95 6.58
CA ALA A 47 -6.44 3.93 7.71
C ALA A 47 -6.12 5.33 8.25
N GLY A 48 -6.23 6.36 7.40
CA GLY A 48 -6.07 7.76 7.79
C GLY A 48 -4.66 8.12 8.27
N PRO A 49 -4.37 9.41 8.44
CA PRO A 49 -3.11 9.85 9.02
C PRO A 49 -3.07 9.47 10.52
N VAL A 50 -2.03 8.75 10.93
CA VAL A 50 -1.81 8.43 12.34
C VAL A 50 -1.41 9.71 13.07
N LYS A 51 -2.33 10.27 13.87
CA LYS A 51 -2.11 11.51 14.63
C LYS A 51 -1.07 11.24 15.73
N GLY A 52 0.11 11.85 15.62
CA GLY A 52 1.17 11.79 16.65
C GLY A 52 2.47 11.06 16.28
N GLY A 53 2.68 10.69 15.01
CA GLY A 53 3.95 10.10 14.56
C GLY A 53 4.93 11.15 14.00
N THR A 54 6.23 10.98 14.27
CA THR A 54 7.28 11.80 13.65
C THR A 54 7.40 11.44 12.17
N LEU A 55 6.95 12.34 11.29
CA LEU A 55 7.13 12.19 9.84
C LEU A 55 8.62 12.39 9.48
N LYS A 56 9.38 11.29 9.35
CA LYS A 56 10.67 11.33 8.64
C LYS A 56 10.43 11.19 7.13
N ALA A 57 10.04 12.28 6.49
CA ALA A 57 10.08 12.38 5.04
C ALA A 57 11.49 12.79 4.60
N GLY A 58 12.32 11.81 4.23
CA GLY A 58 13.60 12.07 3.58
C GLY A 58 13.37 12.48 2.13
N MET A 59 13.33 13.78 1.85
CA MET A 59 13.42 14.28 0.47
C MET A 59 14.88 14.13 0.03
N VAL A 60 15.25 12.95 -0.49
CA VAL A 60 16.54 12.78 -1.17
C VAL A 60 16.47 13.61 -2.44
N GLY A 61 17.31 14.65 -2.48
CA GLY A 61 17.33 15.70 -3.47
C GLY A 61 17.36 15.21 -4.91
N GLY A 62 16.67 15.96 -5.76
CA GLY A 62 16.82 15.86 -7.20
C GLY A 62 18.26 16.18 -7.59
N ALA A 63 18.89 15.24 -8.28
CA ALA A 63 19.97 15.55 -9.21
C ALA A 63 19.47 15.14 -10.60
N SER A 64 19.20 16.15 -11.43
CA SER A 64 19.23 15.99 -12.87
C SER A 64 20.70 15.92 -13.28
N THR A 65 21.12 14.87 -13.98
CA THR A 65 22.21 14.90 -14.96
C THR A 65 22.22 13.60 -15.76
N ASP A 66 22.13 13.79 -17.08
CA ASP A 66 22.38 12.91 -18.25
C ASP A 66 22.06 11.40 -18.15
#